data_AF-A0A2U1CMI5-F1
#
_entry.id   AF-A0A2U1CMI5-F1
#
_cell.length_a   1.000
_cell.length_b   1.000
_cell.length_c   1.000
_cell.angle_alpha   90.00
_cell.angle_beta   90.00
_cell.angle_gamma   90.00
#
_symmetry.space_group_name_H-M   'P 1'
#
loop_
_entity.id
_entity.type
_entity.pdbx_description
1 polymer ?
#
loop_
_entity_poly.entity_id
_entity_poly.type
_entity_poly.pdbx_seq_one_letter_code
_entity_poly.pdbx_strand_id
1 'polypeptide(L)'
;MKNNPQTLHVMRSDADAMNARTEVVLAAVDGAIAFGRLNVNQPPSGTHWLARFWNMGRKLAELEGEKQPPAEECAATGQGCSTGPHGPNGEEQCRYCGEESDAEAACREAYDNTYHKVPAEISYDRWRYVWMKARESLARK
;
A
#
# COMPACT_ATOMS: atom_id res chain seq x y z
N MET A 1 -23.37 7.43 -52.72
CA MET A 1 -23.42 8.24 -51.49
C MET A 1 -21.99 8.57 -51.12
N LYS A 2 -21.59 9.85 -51.15
CA LYS A 2 -20.21 10.27 -50.82
C LYS A 2 -20.17 10.58 -49.33
N ASN A 3 -19.41 9.81 -48.55
CA ASN A 3 -19.23 10.07 -47.12
C ASN A 3 -18.47 11.40 -46.95
N ASN A 4 -19.05 12.32 -46.17
CA ASN A 4 -18.46 13.62 -45.89
C ASN A 4 -17.32 13.45 -44.85
N PRO A 5 -16.06 13.79 -45.19
CA PRO A 5 -14.92 13.62 -44.29
C PRO A 5 -15.00 14.46 -43.01
N GLN A 6 -15.84 15.50 -42.96
CA GLN A 6 -16.02 16.31 -41.75
C GLN A 6 -16.76 15.58 -40.63
N THR A 7 -17.65 14.63 -40.94
CA THR A 7 -18.42 13.90 -39.92
C THR A 7 -17.54 12.94 -39.10
N LEU A 8 -16.45 12.43 -39.68
CA LEU A 8 -15.56 11.48 -39.00
C LEU A 8 -14.67 12.14 -37.94
N HIS A 9 -14.33 13.43 -38.11
CA HIS A 9 -13.47 14.15 -37.18
C HIS A 9 -14.20 14.52 -35.88
N VAL A 10 -15.49 14.85 -35.95
CA VAL A 10 -16.30 15.23 -34.77
C VAL A 10 -16.54 14.03 -33.86
N MET A 11 -16.75 12.83 -34.41
CA MET A 11 -16.97 11.64 -33.58
C MET A 11 -15.73 11.19 -32.80
N ARG A 12 -14.52 11.46 -33.31
CA ARG A 12 -13.27 11.12 -32.61
C ARG A 12 -13.03 12.02 -31.40
N SER A 13 -13.30 13.33 -31.52
CA SER A 13 -13.12 14.27 -30.40
C SER A 13 -14.05 13.98 -29.23
N ASP A 14 -15.28 13.53 -29.49
CA ASP A 14 -16.25 13.20 -28.43
C ASP A 14 -15.86 11.92 -27.68
N ALA A 15 -15.29 10.94 -28.39
CA ALA A 15 -14.79 9.70 -27.78
C ALA A 15 -13.61 9.97 -26.85
N ASP A 16 -12.65 10.81 -27.28
CA ASP A 16 -11.50 11.18 -26.46
C ASP A 16 -11.92 11.93 -25.19
N ALA A 17 -12.89 12.84 -25.30
CA ALA A 17 -13.44 13.56 -24.15
C ALA A 17 -14.18 12.63 -23.18
N MET A 18 -14.88 11.60 -23.67
CA MET A 18 -15.53 10.61 -22.82
C MET A 18 -14.53 9.71 -22.11
N ASN A 19 -13.44 9.32 -22.78
CA ASN A 19 -12.36 8.54 -22.19
C ASN A 19 -11.67 9.31 -21.06
N ALA A 20 -11.32 10.58 -21.28
CA ALA A 20 -10.70 11.42 -20.25
C ALA A 20 -11.58 11.57 -19.00
N ARG A 21 -12.91 11.71 -19.16
CA ARG A 21 -13.85 11.75 -18.03
C ARG A 21 -13.87 10.43 -17.27
N THR A 22 -13.79 9.32 -17.99
CA THR A 22 -13.79 7.97 -17.40
C THR A 22 -12.55 7.77 -16.53
N GLU A 23 -11.38 8.17 -17.01
CA GLU A 23 -10.11 8.08 -16.26
C GLU A 23 -10.16 8.87 -14.94
N VAL A 24 -10.70 10.10 -14.96
CA VAL A 24 -10.84 10.92 -13.75
C VAL A 24 -11.77 10.27 -12.73
N VAL A 25 -12.88 9.67 -13.18
CA VAL A 25 -13.82 8.97 -12.29
C VAL A 25 -13.18 7.73 -11.67
N LEU A 26 -12.44 6.94 -12.46
CA LEU A 26 -11.73 5.76 -11.96
C LEU A 26 -10.68 6.13 -10.92
N ALA A 27 -9.86 7.17 -11.19
CA ALA A 27 -8.87 7.65 -10.23
C ALA A 27 -9.49 8.12 -8.91
N ALA A 28 -10.66 8.77 -8.97
CA ALA A 28 -11.39 9.21 -7.78
C ALA A 28 -11.95 8.03 -6.97
N VAL A 29 -12.43 6.98 -7.65
CA VAL A 29 -12.91 5.74 -7.01
C VAL A 29 -11.75 5.01 -6.32
N ASP A 30 -10.64 4.81 -7.02
CA ASP A 30 -9.45 4.16 -6.48
C ASP A 30 -8.89 4.92 -5.27
N GLY A 31 -8.81 6.26 -5.37
CA GLY A 31 -8.40 7.13 -4.27
C GLY A 31 -9.32 7.00 -3.06
N ALA A 32 -10.64 6.98 -3.26
CA ALA A 32 -11.59 6.81 -2.17
C ALA A 32 -11.42 5.46 -1.45
N ILE A 33 -11.23 4.36 -2.19
CA ILE A 33 -10.97 3.03 -1.60
C ILE A 33 -9.66 3.03 -0.81
N ALA A 34 -8.58 3.58 -1.37
CA ALA A 34 -7.28 3.64 -0.71
C ALA A 34 -7.34 4.46 0.59
N PHE A 35 -7.97 5.65 0.57
CA PHE A 35 -8.17 6.46 1.77
C PHE A 35 -9.08 5.79 2.79
N GLY A 36 -10.08 5.04 2.32
CA GLY A 36 -10.94 4.22 3.17
C GLY A 36 -10.13 3.17 3.96
N ARG A 37 -9.21 2.46 3.30
CA ARG A 37 -8.34 1.47 3.97
C ARG A 37 -7.49 2.10 5.07
N LEU A 38 -6.97 3.31 4.81
CA LEU A 38 -6.15 4.07 5.75
C LEU A 38 -6.96 4.86 6.80
N ASN A 39 -8.28 4.88 6.68
CA ASN A 39 -9.19 5.68 7.53
C ASN A 39 -8.88 7.19 7.56
N VAL A 40 -8.53 7.78 6.41
CA VAL A 40 -8.24 9.22 6.27
C VAL A 40 -9.10 9.85 5.19
N ASN A 41 -9.12 11.20 5.11
CA ASN A 41 -9.76 11.96 4.03
C ASN A 41 -11.21 11.51 3.74
N GLN A 42 -12.02 11.39 4.80
CA GLN A 42 -13.41 10.99 4.66
C GLN A 42 -14.16 11.95 3.73
N PRO A 43 -15.06 11.44 2.86
CA PRO A 43 -15.91 12.30 2.05
C PRO A 43 -16.73 13.28 2.90
N PRO A 44 -17.08 14.47 2.38
CA PRO A 44 -17.73 15.53 3.17
C PRO A 44 -19.06 15.13 3.82
N SER A 45 -19.76 14.14 3.25
CA SER A 45 -20.99 13.58 3.80
C SER A 45 -21.14 12.11 3.44
N GLY A 46 -21.99 11.39 4.19
CA GLY A 46 -22.38 10.02 3.85
C GLY A 46 -23.20 9.90 2.55
N THR A 47 -23.75 11.01 2.05
CA THR A 47 -24.48 11.09 0.77
C THR A 47 -23.59 11.46 -0.40
N HIS A 48 -22.31 11.80 -0.16
CA HIS A 48 -21.35 12.06 -1.22
C HIS A 48 -21.13 10.78 -2.04
N TRP A 49 -21.06 10.89 -3.37
CA TRP A 49 -21.01 9.72 -4.26
C TRP A 49 -19.78 8.82 -4.00
N LEU A 50 -18.66 9.39 -3.51
CA LEU A 50 -17.47 8.63 -3.08
C LEU A 50 -17.60 7.92 -1.73
N ALA A 51 -18.60 8.25 -0.91
CA ALA A 51 -18.76 7.67 0.44
C ALA A 51 -18.88 6.14 0.41
N ARG A 52 -19.56 5.60 -0.60
CA ARG A 52 -19.68 4.14 -0.78
C ARG A 52 -18.32 3.47 -0.99
N PHE A 53 -17.46 4.07 -1.80
CA PHE A 53 -16.15 3.52 -2.15
C PHE A 53 -15.15 3.68 -0.99
N TRP A 54 -15.21 4.80 -0.26
CA TRP A 54 -14.45 4.99 0.97
C TRP A 54 -14.82 3.95 2.04
N ASN A 55 -16.12 3.71 2.26
CA ASN A 55 -16.59 2.66 3.17
C ASN A 55 -16.20 1.24 2.70
N MET A 56 -16.09 1.02 1.39
CA MET A 56 -15.56 -0.25 0.86
C MET A 56 -14.10 -0.44 1.27
N GLY A 57 -13.28 0.61 1.19
CA GLY A 57 -11.90 0.57 1.69
C GLY A 57 -11.81 0.22 3.17
N ARG A 58 -12.68 0.80 4.01
CA ARG A 58 -12.77 0.45 5.45
C ARG A 58 -13.05 -1.04 5.66
N LYS A 59 -14.02 -1.59 4.94
CA LYS A 59 -14.35 -3.02 5.00
C LYS A 59 -13.22 -3.91 4.50
N LEU A 60 -12.50 -3.49 3.47
CA LEU A 60 -11.32 -4.22 3.00
C LEU A 60 -10.25 -4.26 4.09
N ALA A 61 -10.00 -3.14 4.76
CA ALA A 61 -9.07 -3.11 5.89
C ALA A 61 -9.53 -3.96 7.08
N GLU A 62 -10.84 -4.05 7.34
CA GLU A 62 -11.40 -4.97 8.35
C GLU A 62 -11.17 -6.44 7.97
N LEU A 63 -11.49 -6.82 6.73
CA LEU A 63 -11.27 -8.18 6.21
C LEU A 63 -9.79 -8.55 6.18
N GLU A 64 -8.90 -7.60 5.86
CA GLU A 64 -7.46 -7.79 5.87
C GLU A 64 -6.88 -7.81 7.29
N GLY A 65 -7.45 -7.04 8.22
CA GLY A 65 -7.09 -7.06 9.63
C GLY A 65 -7.54 -8.34 10.33
N GLU A 66 -8.68 -8.91 9.92
CA GLU A 66 -9.10 -10.25 10.34
C GLU A 66 -8.27 -11.35 9.67
N LYS A 67 -7.68 -11.03 8.52
CA LYS A 67 -6.64 -11.81 7.85
C LYS A 67 -5.26 -11.32 8.25
N GLN A 68 -5.05 -11.05 9.53
CA GLN A 68 -3.70 -11.00 10.08
C GLN A 68 -3.03 -12.31 9.63
N PRO A 69 -1.88 -12.29 8.91
CA PRO A 69 -1.09 -13.51 8.81
C PRO A 69 -0.94 -14.00 10.26
N PRO A 70 -1.15 -15.30 10.54
CA PRO A 70 -1.04 -15.82 11.91
C PRO A 70 0.22 -15.23 12.50
N ALA A 71 0.06 -14.38 13.51
CA ALA A 71 1.07 -13.44 13.98
C ALA A 71 2.40 -14.17 14.01
N GLU A 72 3.31 -13.88 13.07
CA GLU A 72 4.43 -14.76 12.65
C GLU A 72 4.79 -15.67 13.81
N GLU A 73 4.15 -16.85 13.78
CA GLU A 73 4.27 -17.79 14.85
C GLU A 73 5.76 -18.08 14.90
N CYS A 74 6.39 -17.76 16.03
CA CYS A 74 7.80 -18.03 16.22
C CYS A 74 8.07 -19.45 15.69
N ALA A 75 8.88 -19.60 14.64
CA ALA A 75 9.05 -20.88 13.96
C ALA A 75 9.52 -22.00 14.91
N ALA A 76 10.11 -21.62 16.05
CA ALA A 76 10.50 -22.51 17.12
C ALA A 76 9.36 -22.89 18.09
N THR A 77 8.33 -22.06 18.29
CA THR A 77 7.34 -22.25 19.38
C THR A 77 5.86 -22.13 19.02
N GLY A 78 5.49 -21.60 17.85
CA GLY A 78 4.07 -21.45 17.50
C GLY A 78 3.34 -20.34 18.29
N GLN A 79 4.07 -19.48 19.00
CA GLN A 79 3.49 -18.41 19.83
C GLN A 79 3.78 -17.03 19.23
N GLY A 80 2.88 -16.07 19.48
CA GLY A 80 3.03 -14.69 19.04
C GLY A 80 4.31 -14.05 19.58
N CYS A 81 5.12 -13.50 18.69
CA CYS A 81 6.36 -12.84 19.05
C CYS A 81 6.09 -11.54 19.82
N SER A 82 6.62 -11.42 21.05
CA SER A 82 6.81 -10.13 21.71
C SER A 82 8.29 -9.77 21.65
N THR A 83 8.63 -8.70 20.94
CA THR A 83 9.97 -8.15 20.86
C THR A 83 10.28 -7.35 22.13
N GLY A 84 11.44 -7.59 22.72
CA GLY A 84 11.91 -6.92 23.93
C GLY A 84 13.43 -7.07 24.12
N PRO A 85 14.05 -6.37 25.08
CA PRO A 85 15.50 -6.36 25.27
C PRO A 85 15.98 -7.68 25.92
N HIS A 86 16.10 -8.72 25.11
CA HIS A 86 16.43 -10.09 25.53
C HIS A 86 17.83 -10.54 25.10
N GLY A 87 18.51 -9.78 24.23
CA GLY A 87 19.87 -10.08 23.82
C GLY A 87 20.89 -9.96 24.95
N PRO A 88 22.08 -10.58 24.83
CA PRO A 88 23.14 -10.53 25.84
C PRO A 88 23.62 -9.09 26.13
N ASN A 89 23.36 -8.15 25.22
CA ASN A 89 23.67 -6.73 25.35
C ASN A 89 22.42 -5.83 25.46
N GLY A 90 21.22 -6.39 25.67
CA GLY A 90 19.95 -5.64 25.74
C GLY A 90 19.32 -5.31 24.38
N GLU A 91 19.73 -6.01 23.32
CA GLU A 91 19.16 -5.86 21.97
C GLU A 91 17.70 -6.36 21.93
N GLU A 92 16.87 -5.68 21.13
CA GLU A 92 15.49 -6.12 20.87
C GLU A 92 15.51 -7.43 20.07
N GLN A 93 15.20 -8.52 20.76
CA GLN A 93 15.12 -9.86 20.19
C GLN A 93 13.76 -10.45 20.50
N CYS A 94 13.28 -11.35 19.64
CA CYS A 94 12.10 -12.14 19.98
C CYS A 94 12.41 -12.98 21.22
N ARG A 95 11.57 -12.88 22.26
CA ARG A 95 11.72 -13.60 23.53
C ARG A 95 11.86 -15.12 23.38
N TYR A 96 11.37 -15.70 22.29
CA TYR A 96 11.22 -17.14 22.12
C TYR A 96 12.24 -17.78 21.16
N CYS A 97 12.61 -17.13 20.05
CA CYS A 97 13.62 -17.66 19.11
C CYS A 97 15.00 -17.00 19.24
N GLY A 98 15.11 -15.81 19.85
CA GLY A 98 16.37 -15.08 19.92
C GLY A 98 16.90 -14.60 18.57
N GLU A 99 16.12 -14.73 17.49
CA GLU A 99 16.48 -14.15 16.20
C GLU A 99 16.33 -12.63 16.29
N GLU A 100 17.40 -11.93 15.94
CA GLU A 100 17.33 -10.51 15.58
C GLU A 100 16.36 -10.40 14.41
N SER A 101 15.41 -9.45 14.45
CA SER A 101 14.61 -9.16 13.27
C SER A 101 15.58 -8.77 12.16
N ASP A 102 15.78 -9.64 11.16
CA ASP A 102 16.76 -9.39 10.12
C ASP A 102 16.29 -8.18 9.31
N ALA A 103 16.85 -7.03 9.66
CA ALA A 103 16.58 -5.75 9.04
C ALA A 103 16.80 -5.82 7.52
N GLU A 104 17.70 -6.70 7.09
CA GLU A 104 18.00 -6.97 5.69
C GLU A 104 16.88 -7.76 5.02
N ALA A 105 16.36 -8.80 5.66
CA ALA A 105 15.24 -9.58 5.15
C ALA A 105 13.98 -8.72 4.98
N ALA A 106 13.63 -7.90 5.98
CA ALA A 106 12.50 -6.97 5.89
C ALA A 106 12.71 -5.91 4.80
N CYS A 107 13.95 -5.42 4.63
CA CYS A 107 14.29 -4.48 3.56
C CYS A 107 14.12 -5.11 2.16
N ARG A 108 14.50 -6.39 2.01
CA ARG A 108 14.39 -7.16 0.78
C ARG A 108 12.96 -7.51 0.43
N GLU A 109 12.18 -7.98 1.39
CA GLU A 109 10.76 -8.23 1.18
C GLU A 109 10.03 -6.97 0.70
N ALA A 110 10.32 -5.82 1.31
CA ALA A 110 9.71 -4.56 0.90
C ALA A 110 10.19 -4.03 -0.45
N TYR A 111 11.41 -4.38 -0.86
CA TYR A 111 11.92 -4.11 -2.21
C TYR A 111 11.19 -4.96 -3.26
N ASP A 112 10.97 -6.25 -2.95
CA ASP A 112 10.34 -7.22 -3.84
C ASP A 112 8.80 -7.13 -3.82
N ASN A 113 8.23 -6.34 -2.90
CA ASN A 113 6.80 -6.17 -2.75
C ASN A 113 6.18 -5.50 -3.99
N THR A 114 5.39 -6.28 -4.73
CA THR A 114 4.68 -5.87 -5.96
C THR A 114 3.67 -4.73 -5.79
N TYR A 115 3.27 -4.42 -4.56
CA TYR A 115 2.37 -3.30 -4.25
C TYR A 115 3.11 -1.97 -4.08
N HIS A 116 4.40 -2.01 -3.75
CA HIS A 116 5.23 -0.82 -3.81
C HIS A 116 5.72 -0.66 -5.24
N LYS A 117 5.27 0.40 -5.92
CA LYS A 117 5.86 0.85 -7.19
C LYS A 117 7.23 1.48 -6.91
N VAL A 118 8.15 0.68 -6.38
CA VAL A 118 9.57 1.01 -6.40
C VAL A 118 9.92 1.14 -7.88
N PRO A 119 10.35 2.32 -8.36
CA PRO A 119 10.67 2.49 -9.77
C PRO A 119 11.68 1.42 -10.17
N ALA A 120 11.47 0.71 -11.29
CA ALA A 120 12.38 -0.34 -11.76
C ALA A 120 13.84 0.15 -11.96
N GLU A 121 14.05 1.47 -11.88
CA GLU A 121 15.32 2.17 -12.02
C GLU A 121 16.17 2.23 -10.73
N ILE A 122 15.59 1.95 -9.55
CA ILE A 122 16.36 1.96 -8.29
C ILE A 122 16.90 0.56 -7.99
N SER A 123 18.21 0.44 -7.85
CA SER A 123 18.84 -0.81 -7.41
C SER A 123 18.51 -1.12 -5.95
N TYR A 124 18.57 -2.41 -5.60
CA TYR A 124 18.41 -2.86 -4.21
C TYR A 124 19.31 -2.11 -3.23
N ASP A 125 20.58 -1.88 -3.56
CA ASP A 125 21.51 -1.15 -2.67
C ASP A 125 21.06 0.28 -2.37
N ARG A 126 20.51 0.96 -3.39
CA ARG A 126 20.03 2.33 -3.25
C ARG A 126 18.72 2.38 -2.46
N TRP A 127 17.85 1.40 -2.65
CA TRP A 127 16.66 1.21 -1.81
C TRP A 127 17.03 0.94 -0.35
N ARG A 128 17.93 -0.02 -0.11
CA ARG A 128 18.43 -0.40 1.20
C ARG A 128 18.96 0.79 1.99
N TYR A 129 19.74 1.66 1.33
CA TYR A 129 20.22 2.89 1.96
C TYR A 129 19.08 3.80 2.43
N VAL A 130 18.07 4.03 1.58
CA VAL A 130 16.90 4.88 1.92
C VAL A 130 16.08 4.25 3.05
N TRP A 131 15.85 2.95 2.99
CA TRP A 131 15.10 2.19 4.00
C TRP A 131 15.75 2.29 5.39
N MET A 132 17.06 2.05 5.47
CA MET A 132 17.80 2.14 6.73
C MET A 132 17.77 3.56 7.31
N LYS A 133 17.93 4.58 6.46
CA LYS A 133 17.84 5.99 6.91
C LYS A 133 16.44 6.37 7.39
N ALA A 134 15.40 5.86 6.73
CA ALA A 134 14.02 6.07 7.17
C ALA A 134 13.80 5.44 8.56
N ARG A 135 14.24 4.20 8.78
CA ARG A 135 14.17 3.53 10.09
C ARG A 135 14.90 4.31 11.19
N GLU A 136 16.13 4.74 10.94
CA GLU A 136 16.89 5.58 11.90
C GLU A 136 16.17 6.90 12.23
N SER A 137 15.43 7.48 11.27
CA SER A 137 14.67 8.71 11.50
C SER A 137 13.42 8.49 12.35
N LEU A 138 12.80 7.31 12.25
CA LEU A 138 11.63 6.92 13.05
C LEU A 138 12.02 6.59 14.49
N ALA A 139 13.16 5.94 14.70
CA ALA A 139 13.66 5.60 16.04
C ALA A 139 14.05 6.81 16.90
N ARG A 140 14.17 8.00 16.29
CA ARG A 140 14.53 9.26 16.99
C ARG A 140 13.33 10.11 17.40
N LYS A 141 12.10 9.67 17.10
CA LYS A 141 10.86 10.35 17.49
C LYS A 141 10.27 9.70 18.71
#